data_AF-A0A371HHP3-F1
#
_entry.id   AF-A0A371HHP3-F1
#
_cell.length_a   1.000
_cell.length_b   1.000
_cell.length_c   1.000
_cell.angle_alpha   90.00
_cell.angle_beta   90.00
_cell.angle_gamma   90.00
#
_symmetry.space_group_name_H-M   'P 1'
#
loop_
_entity.id
_entity.type
_entity.pdbx_description
1 polymer ?
#
loop_
_entity_poly.entity_id
_entity_poly.type
_entity_poly.pdbx_seq_one_letter_code
_entity_poly.pdbx_strand_id
1 'polypeptide(L)' 'MLIYVGQLSQPPITKKQKSKVFATFRKFKMHVEKTTTLSLKTLRIDRGGEFTSYNFNNFCDEHGIQRQLITIYLP' A
#
# COMPACT_ATOMS: atom_id res chain seq x y z
N MET A 1 -0.12 11.11 -8.43
CA MET A 1 0.01 9.78 -9.05
C MET A 1 -0.75 8.78 -8.20
N LEU A 2 -1.83 8.21 -8.74
CA LEU A 2 -2.69 7.25 -8.05
C LEU A 2 -2.24 5.85 -8.47
N ILE A 3 -2.08 4.94 -7.52
CA ILE A 3 -1.65 3.57 -7.80
C ILE A 3 -2.73 2.64 -7.30
N TYR A 4 -3.29 1.89 -8.25
CA TYR A 4 -4.27 0.87 -8.01
C TYR A 4 -3.52 -0.45 -7.81
N VAL A 5 -3.59 -1.02 -6.61
CA VAL A 5 -3.15 -2.39 -6.34
C VAL A 5 -4.42 -3.22 -6.16
N GLY A 6 -4.86 -3.88 -7.22
CA GLY A 6 -5.97 -4.83 -7.18
C GLY A 6 -5.46 -6.26 -7.23
N GLN A 7 -6.09 -7.19 -6.50
CA GLN A 7 -5.96 -8.62 -6.78
C GLN A 7 -7.24 -9.40 -6.45
N LEU A 8 -7.62 -10.21 -7.43
CA LEU A 8 -8.52 -11.37 -7.34
C LEU A 8 -8.15 -12.27 -6.15
N SER A 9 -9.14 -12.51 -5.28
CA SER A 9 -9.27 -13.67 -4.37
C SER A 9 -7.99 -14.45 -4.07
N GLN A 10 -7.24 -14.05 -3.03
CA GLN A 10 -6.06 -14.75 -2.51
C GLN A 10 -6.30 -15.29 -1.07
N PRO A 11 -5.68 -16.43 -0.69
CA PRO A 11 -5.76 -17.05 0.64
C PRO A 11 -5.24 -16.13 1.76
N PRO A 12 -5.53 -16.43 3.05
CA PRO A 12 -5.12 -15.59 4.18
C PRO A 12 -3.62 -15.31 4.18
N ILE A 13 -3.29 -14.03 4.05
CA ILE A 13 -1.91 -13.55 3.88
C ILE A 13 -1.13 -13.77 5.19
N THR A 14 -0.08 -14.59 5.12
CA THR A 14 0.80 -14.88 6.25
C THR A 14 1.63 -13.67 6.65
N LYS A 15 2.08 -13.58 7.92
CA LYS A 15 2.96 -12.48 8.41
C LYS A 15 4.20 -12.26 7.51
N LYS A 16 4.73 -13.35 6.92
CA LYS A 16 5.88 -13.32 6.00
C LYS A 16 5.56 -12.66 4.66
N GLN A 17 4.35 -12.84 4.15
CA GLN A 17 3.89 -12.14 2.94
C GLN A 17 3.66 -10.65 3.21
N LYS A 18 3.05 -10.29 4.35
CA LYS A 18 2.86 -8.88 4.75
C LYS A 18 4.18 -8.10 4.82
N SER A 19 5.23 -8.69 5.41
CA SER A 19 6.55 -8.05 5.47
C SER A 19 7.20 -7.90 4.08
N LYS A 20 7.03 -8.89 3.20
CA LYS A 20 7.52 -8.83 1.81
C LYS A 20 6.81 -7.72 1.02
N VAL A 21 5.48 -7.60 1.14
CA VAL A 21 4.69 -6.54 0.50
C VAL A 21 5.15 -5.17 1.00
N PHE A 22 5.34 -5.01 2.30
CA PHE A 22 5.85 -3.75 2.87
C PHE A 22 7.26 -3.39 2.37
N ALA A 23 8.17 -4.36 2.32
CA ALA A 23 9.53 -4.13 1.82
C ALA A 23 9.54 -3.70 0.34
N THR A 24 8.70 -4.32 -0.48
CA THR A 24 8.51 -3.92 -1.88
C THR A 24 7.90 -2.54 -1.99
N PHE A 25 6.89 -2.21 -1.17
CA PHE A 25 6.26 -0.89 -1.16
C PHE A 25 7.24 0.24 -0.81
N ARG A 26 8.14 0.04 0.18
CA ARG A 26 9.18 1.03 0.50
C ARG A 26 10.09 1.33 -0.67
N LYS A 27 10.56 0.29 -1.39
CA LYS A 27 11.38 0.45 -2.59
C LYS A 27 10.62 1.19 -3.69
N PHE A 28 9.35 0.84 -3.85
CA PHE A 28 8.47 1.46 -4.83
C PHE A 28 8.27 2.97 -4.55
N LYS A 29 7.97 3.36 -3.31
CA LYS A 29 7.86 4.77 -2.89
C LYS A 29 9.12 5.55 -3.27
N MET A 30 10.29 5.08 -2.84
CA MET A 30 11.56 5.75 -3.14
C MET A 30 11.80 5.89 -4.65
N HIS A 31 11.46 4.86 -5.43
CA HIS A 31 11.61 4.91 -6.88
C HIS A 31 10.70 5.96 -7.52
N VAL A 32 9.42 6.01 -7.13
CA VAL A 32 8.47 7.01 -7.65
C VAL A 32 8.89 8.43 -7.24
N GLU A 33 9.27 8.65 -5.99
CA GLU A 33 9.68 9.98 -5.52
C GLU A 33 10.95 10.45 -6.22
N LYS A 34 11.90 9.55 -6.49
CA LYS A 34 13.12 9.88 -7.23
C LYS A 34 12.87 10.17 -8.71
N THR A 35 11.95 9.44 -9.34
CA THR A 35 11.68 9.58 -10.78
C THR A 35 10.77 10.75 -11.09
N THR A 36 9.80 11.02 -10.21
CA THR A 36 8.79 12.08 -10.43
C THR A 36 9.12 13.37 -9.68
N THR A 37 10.08 13.35 -8.75
CA THR A 37 10.39 14.46 -7.82
C THR A 37 9.18 14.90 -6.98
N LEU A 38 8.14 14.05 -6.93
CA LEU A 38 6.89 14.30 -6.20
C LEU A 38 6.77 13.30 -5.05
N SER A 39 6.29 13.77 -3.91
CA SER A 39 6.02 12.90 -2.76
C SER A 39 4.75 12.08 -2.95
N LEU A 40 4.79 10.83 -2.49
CA LEU A 40 3.61 9.97 -2.48
C LEU A 40 2.70 10.39 -1.32
N LYS A 41 1.56 11.03 -1.63
CA LYS A 41 0.63 11.58 -0.61
C LYS A 41 -0.55 10.68 -0.27
N THR A 42 -0.98 9.83 -1.20
CA THR A 42 -2.20 9.03 -1.03
C THR A 42 -1.99 7.64 -1.58
N LEU A 43 -2.37 6.64 -0.80
CA LEU A 43 -2.35 5.24 -1.18
C LEU A 43 -3.77 4.69 -1.21
N ARG A 44 -4.19 4.18 -2.35
CA ARG A 44 -5.48 3.52 -2.54
C ARG A 44 -5.28 2.01 -2.52
N ILE A 45 -6.01 1.34 -1.64
CA ILE A 45 -5.86 -0.09 -1.39
C ILE A 45 -7.26 -0.72 -1.37
N ASP A 46 -7.41 -1.84 -2.06
CA ASP A 46 -8.50 -2.78 -1.78
C ASP A 46 -8.42 -3.20 -0.29
N ARG A 47 -9.53 -3.55 0.35
CA ARG A 47 -9.61 -4.01 1.74
C ARG A 47 -8.88 -5.35 2.00
N GLY A 48 -7.89 -5.70 1.19
CA GLY A 48 -6.96 -6.80 1.44
C GLY A 48 -6.16 -6.58 2.72
N GLY A 49 -6.15 -7.58 3.61
CA GLY A 49 -5.47 -7.53 4.92
C GLY A 49 -3.93 -7.46 4.85
N GLU A 50 -3.36 -7.23 3.68
CA GLU A 50 -1.91 -7.15 3.44
C GLU A 50 -1.31 -5.83 3.90
N PHE A 51 -2.12 -4.76 3.88
CA PHE A 51 -1.69 -3.41 4.23
C PHE A 51 -2.15 -2.95 5.62
N THR A 52 -2.56 -3.91 6.47
CA THR A 52 -3.03 -3.64 7.84
C THR A 52 -1.96 -3.86 8.91
N SER A 53 -0.70 -4.11 8.53
CA SER A 53 0.36 -4.31 9.52
C SER A 53 0.70 -3.02 10.27
N TYR A 54 1.00 -3.12 11.57
CA TYR A 54 1.38 -1.97 12.41
C TYR A 54 2.53 -1.15 11.80
N ASN A 55 3.59 -1.83 11.34
CA ASN A 55 4.74 -1.20 10.70
C ASN A 55 4.36 -0.43 9.42
N PHE A 56 3.37 -0.94 8.68
CA PHE A 56 2.86 -0.26 7.48
C PHE A 56 2.10 1.02 7.85
N ASN A 57 1.28 0.96 8.90
CA ASN A 57 0.54 2.12 9.40
C ASN A 57 1.50 3.22 9.86
N ASN A 58 2.45 2.87 10.73
CA ASN A 58 3.44 3.82 11.25
C ASN A 58 4.26 4.46 10.13
N PHE A 59 4.68 3.66 9.13
CA PHE A 59 5.38 4.18 7.97
C PHE A 59 4.53 5.17 7.15
N CYS A 60 3.24 4.89 6.98
CA CYS A 60 2.35 5.82 6.28
C CYS A 60 2.21 7.13 7.06
N ASP A 61 2.04 7.06 8.39
CA ASP A 61 1.86 8.23 9.24
C ASP A 61 3.13 9.10 9.28
N GLU A 62 4.31 8.48 9.43
CA GLU A 62 5.62 9.17 9.38
C GLU A 62 5.88 9.87 8.04
N HIS A 63 5.40 9.30 6.94
CA HIS A 63 5.57 9.85 5.59
C HIS A 63 4.39 10.70 5.12
N GLY A 64 3.37 10.93 5.95
CA GLY A 64 2.18 11.71 5.59
C GLY A 64 1.33 11.09 4.47
N ILE A 65 1.38 9.76 4.34
CA ILE A 65 0.66 9.01 3.30
C ILE A 65 -0.75 8.71 3.79
N GLN A 66 -1.74 9.38 3.21
CA GLN A 66 -3.14 9.11 3.49
C GLN A 66 -3.57 7.78 2.85
N ARG A 67 -4.20 6.90 3.63
CA ARG A 67 -4.70 5.60 3.15
C ARG A 67 -6.18 5.68 2.81
N GLN A 68 -6.54 5.27 1.60
CA GLN A 68 -7.92 5.19 1.13
C GLN A 68 -8.25 3.72 0.86
N LEU A 69 -9.08 3.14 1.72
CA LEU A 69 -9.60 1.78 1.56
C LEU A 69 -10.82 1.85 0.66
N ILE A 70 -10.70 1.32 -0.56
CA ILE A 70 -11.82 1.29 -1.51
C ILE A 70 -12.45 -0.11 -1.47
N THR A 71 -13.77 -0.17 -1.32
CA THR A 71 -14.54 -1.37 -1.66
C THR A 71 -14.84 -1.32 -3.14
N ILE A 72 -14.41 -2.34 -3.90
CA ILE A 72 -14.96 -2.54 -5.23
C ILE A 72 -16.40 -3.04 -5.03
N TYR A 73 -17.36 -2.12 -4.95
CA TYR A 73 -18.75 -2.44 -5.22
C TYR A 73 -18.98 -2.18 -6.71
N LEU A 74 -18.77 -3.21 -7.51
CA LEU A 74 -19.48 -3.36 -8.77
C LEU A 74 -20.87 -3.92 -8.39
N PRO A 75 -21.98 -3.18 -8.60
CA PRO A 75 -23.31 -3.76 -8.50
C PRO A 75 -23.52 -4.87 -9.54
#